data_AF-A0A7S4BJ02-F1
#
_entry.id   AF-A0A7S4BJ02-F1
#
_cell.length_a   1.000
_cell.length_b   1.000
_cell.length_c   1.000
_cell.angle_alpha   90.00
_cell.angle_beta   90.00
_cell.angle_gamma   90.00
#
_symmetry.space_group_name_H-M   'P 1'
#
loop_
_entity.id
_entity.type
_entity.pdbx_description
1 polymer ?
#
loop_
_entity_poly.entity_id
_entity_poly.type
_entity_poly.pdbx_seq_one_letter_code
_entity_poly.pdbx_strand_id
1 'polypeptide(L)'
;MAKEVDRGVIIVESARISAIVEEALEKLSFLASITPDVMAHRDELSQIVGDEITRIIQEQRALERKYEGLIAQRAALKALSNKTKYKENQEQIKEVARALRDSTKDLCRNLKGNPNIAENLSKIQSERSNLQNLLAKSLRELRENTFNTLTTTVQEEKARTDMIQEVIQKEKEVSTAVRKLQNDLANERQQHETEVKERNEIISKLKEELQDVRTNSSVKTKYLQKEARSRGQSLNRVYSQQTSELEQQIWTLRKELEIEERANRESEEFLRRKQGQLQGEIQTWMSRYDTEVEDQEKVLEALKAARAEDLVKLHDYTERYEKEMAEKAKREEEARILAEMNHLRRAEEERNNSAATRIQCAWRGHLARTALAGSKGKKGKKGKKGKKDKKKAEEEEEEEEKMEEEAPAAEAEEEEEETAEPEPTFKIHKKAAPVELEDQTMTCRDCSGEFIFTVGQQVSE
;
A
#
# COMPACT_ATOMS: atom_id res chain seq x y z
N MET A 1 -74.63 87.03 -74.96
CA MET A 1 -73.31 87.42 -75.49
C MET A 1 -72.21 86.43 -75.12
N ALA A 2 -71.64 86.42 -73.91
CA ALA A 2 -70.46 85.58 -73.58
C ALA A 2 -70.58 84.11 -74.02
N LYS A 3 -71.62 83.38 -73.58
CA LYS A 3 -71.88 81.98 -73.98
C LYS A 3 -72.12 81.77 -75.48
N GLU A 4 -72.44 82.81 -76.25
CA GLU A 4 -72.61 82.73 -77.71
C GLU A 4 -71.29 83.02 -78.43
N VAL A 5 -70.44 83.88 -77.86
CA VAL A 5 -69.05 84.07 -78.31
C VAL A 5 -68.26 82.78 -78.10
N ASP A 6 -68.33 82.16 -76.91
CA ASP A 6 -67.71 80.87 -76.63
C ASP A 6 -68.19 79.80 -77.62
N ARG A 7 -69.50 79.73 -77.88
CA ARG A 7 -70.09 78.77 -78.83
C ARG A 7 -69.64 79.02 -80.27
N GLY A 8 -69.50 80.27 -80.68
CA GLY A 8 -68.94 80.66 -81.98
C GLY A 8 -67.47 80.26 -82.12
N VAL A 9 -66.66 80.46 -81.07
CA VAL A 9 -65.25 80.02 -81.02
C VAL A 9 -65.15 78.50 -81.11
N ILE A 10 -65.97 77.76 -80.36
CA ILE A 10 -66.02 76.29 -80.41
C ILE A 10 -66.34 75.79 -81.85
N ILE A 11 -67.31 76.40 -82.53
CA ILE A 11 -67.68 76.03 -83.91
C ILE A 11 -66.52 76.32 -84.88
N VAL A 12 -65.85 77.47 -84.75
CA VAL A 12 -64.70 77.84 -85.60
C VAL A 12 -63.52 76.90 -85.39
N GLU A 13 -63.17 76.57 -84.14
CA GLU A 13 -62.09 75.62 -83.87
C GLU A 13 -62.45 74.19 -84.26
N SER A 14 -63.70 73.75 -84.06
CA SER A 14 -64.14 72.43 -84.53
C SER A 14 -64.06 72.30 -86.05
N ALA A 15 -64.41 73.35 -86.80
CA ALA A 15 -64.24 73.39 -88.25
C ALA A 15 -62.76 73.36 -88.68
N ARG A 16 -61.88 74.10 -87.98
CA ARG A 16 -60.42 74.07 -88.22
C ARG A 16 -59.82 72.69 -87.99
N ILE A 17 -60.17 72.06 -86.87
CA ILE A 17 -59.70 70.70 -86.52
C ILE A 17 -60.28 69.68 -87.51
N SER A 18 -61.55 69.81 -87.92
CA SER A 18 -62.17 68.94 -88.92
C SER A 18 -61.41 68.95 -90.24
N ALA A 19 -61.04 70.12 -90.77
CA ALA A 19 -60.27 70.23 -92.00
C ALA A 19 -58.87 69.56 -91.90
N ILE A 20 -58.20 69.67 -90.75
CA ILE A 20 -56.91 69.02 -90.50
C ILE A 20 -57.07 67.49 -90.42
N VAL A 21 -58.16 67.00 -89.80
CA VAL A 21 -58.48 65.56 -89.71
C VAL A 21 -58.89 65.00 -91.07
N GLU A 22 -59.58 65.77 -91.91
CA GLU A 22 -59.89 65.43 -93.31
C GLU A 22 -58.61 65.28 -94.13
N GLU A 23 -57.71 66.26 -94.12
CA GLU A 23 -56.41 66.18 -94.80
C GLU A 23 -55.54 65.02 -94.29
N ALA A 24 -55.59 64.71 -92.99
CA ALA A 24 -54.92 63.56 -92.41
C ALA A 24 -55.52 62.22 -92.87
N LEU A 25 -56.85 62.13 -92.99
CA LEU A 25 -57.54 60.94 -93.51
C LEU A 25 -57.23 60.70 -95.00
N GLU A 26 -57.14 61.75 -95.82
CA GLU A 26 -56.71 61.68 -97.22
C GLU A 26 -55.26 61.21 -97.35
N LYS A 27 -54.34 61.75 -96.54
CA LYS A 27 -52.93 61.28 -96.51
C LYS A 27 -52.83 59.83 -96.03
N LEU A 28 -53.63 59.42 -95.04
CA LEU A 28 -53.67 58.03 -94.58
C LEU A 28 -54.30 57.08 -95.62
N SER A 29 -55.31 57.51 -96.38
CA SER A 29 -55.92 56.68 -97.43
C SER A 29 -55.01 56.53 -98.65
N PHE A 30 -54.25 57.58 -99.02
CA PHE A 30 -53.18 57.51 -100.00
C PHE A 30 -52.04 56.58 -99.57
N LEU A 31 -51.61 56.63 -98.30
CA LEU A 31 -50.66 55.64 -97.77
C LEU A 31 -51.27 54.22 -97.80
N ALA A 32 -52.55 54.09 -97.48
CA ALA A 32 -53.26 52.80 -97.51
C ALA A 32 -53.42 52.22 -98.93
N SER A 33 -53.43 53.04 -99.99
CA SER A 33 -53.47 52.57 -101.38
C SER A 33 -52.08 52.19 -101.94
N ILE A 34 -50.98 52.63 -101.31
CA ILE A 34 -49.61 52.22 -101.65
C ILE A 34 -49.22 50.92 -100.92
N THR A 35 -49.68 50.70 -99.68
CA THR A 35 -49.32 49.48 -98.93
C THR A 35 -49.66 48.10 -99.55
N PRO A 36 -50.69 47.91 -100.40
CA PRO A 36 -50.95 46.62 -101.04
C PRO A 36 -49.77 46.14 -101.87
N ASP A 37 -49.05 47.06 -102.50
CA ASP A 37 -47.81 46.82 -103.25
C ASP A 37 -46.71 46.28 -102.30
N VAL A 38 -46.47 47.00 -101.20
CA VAL A 38 -45.50 46.63 -100.14
C VAL A 38 -45.85 45.29 -99.48
N MET A 39 -47.13 44.92 -99.39
CA MET A 39 -47.57 43.64 -98.84
C MET A 39 -47.62 42.51 -99.87
N ALA A 40 -47.70 42.80 -101.17
CA ALA A 40 -47.47 41.81 -102.23
C ALA A 40 -45.98 41.43 -102.28
N HIS A 41 -45.09 42.44 -102.21
CA HIS A 41 -43.63 42.26 -102.14
C HIS A 41 -43.12 41.87 -100.72
N ARG A 42 -44.00 41.43 -99.81
CA ARG A 42 -43.67 41.06 -98.42
C ARG A 42 -42.58 39.99 -98.34
N ASP A 43 -42.74 38.92 -99.11
CA ASP A 43 -41.85 37.76 -99.01
C ASP A 43 -40.51 38.03 -99.73
N GLU A 44 -40.50 38.88 -100.77
CA GLU A 44 -39.27 39.42 -101.37
C GLU A 44 -38.50 40.32 -100.39
N LEU A 45 -39.18 41.22 -99.67
CA LEU A 45 -38.57 42.04 -98.62
C LEU A 45 -38.01 41.18 -97.47
N SER A 46 -38.71 40.10 -97.11
CA SER A 46 -38.23 39.13 -96.13
C SER A 46 -37.03 38.33 -96.65
N GLN A 47 -36.99 38.01 -97.94
CA GLN A 47 -35.86 37.33 -98.57
C GLN A 47 -34.64 38.25 -98.63
N ILE A 48 -34.77 39.50 -99.06
CA ILE A 48 -33.66 40.47 -99.16
C ILE A 48 -32.94 40.64 -97.80
N VAL A 49 -33.69 40.70 -96.70
CA VAL A 49 -33.10 40.79 -95.35
C VAL A 49 -32.53 39.44 -94.88
N GLY A 50 -33.11 38.31 -95.28
CA GLY A 50 -32.54 36.98 -95.07
C GLY A 50 -31.21 36.77 -95.81
N ASP A 51 -31.12 37.23 -97.05
CA ASP A 51 -29.92 37.17 -97.89
C ASP A 51 -28.82 38.11 -97.34
N GLU A 52 -29.18 39.31 -96.85
CA GLU A 52 -28.25 40.22 -96.17
C GLU A 52 -27.69 39.62 -94.87
N ILE A 53 -28.54 39.06 -94.01
CA ILE A 53 -28.09 38.35 -92.79
C ILE A 53 -27.19 37.16 -93.16
N THR A 54 -27.54 36.44 -94.22
CA THR A 54 -26.76 35.31 -94.74
C THR A 54 -25.39 35.76 -95.26
N ARG A 55 -25.31 36.89 -95.97
CA ARG A 55 -24.04 37.52 -96.38
C ARG A 55 -23.17 37.86 -95.17
N ILE A 56 -23.71 38.55 -94.18
CA ILE A 56 -22.96 38.93 -92.96
C ILE A 56 -22.42 37.68 -92.24
N ILE A 57 -23.20 36.59 -92.16
CA ILE A 57 -22.74 35.31 -91.57
C ILE A 57 -21.61 34.68 -92.41
N GLN A 58 -21.65 34.77 -93.74
CA GLN A 58 -20.57 34.27 -94.60
C GLN A 58 -19.29 35.10 -94.47
N GLU A 59 -19.40 36.42 -94.38
CA GLU A 59 -18.28 37.36 -94.17
C GLU A 59 -17.63 37.15 -92.79
N GLN A 60 -18.44 37.06 -91.72
CA GLN A 60 -18.00 36.69 -90.38
C GLN A 60 -17.22 35.36 -90.40
N ARG A 61 -17.76 34.30 -91.02
CA ARG A 61 -17.08 33.01 -91.17
C ARG A 61 -15.81 33.06 -92.01
N ALA A 62 -15.66 34.04 -92.91
CA ALA A 62 -14.43 34.26 -93.66
C ALA A 62 -13.37 34.98 -92.81
N LEU A 63 -13.79 35.97 -92.01
CA LEU A 63 -12.94 36.66 -91.04
C LEU A 63 -12.45 35.71 -89.93
N GLU A 64 -13.29 34.82 -89.42
CA GLU A 64 -12.93 33.77 -88.45
C GLU A 64 -11.83 32.86 -88.98
N ARG A 65 -12.01 32.27 -90.17
CA ARG A 65 -11.00 31.42 -90.83
C ARG A 65 -9.69 32.18 -91.12
N LYS A 66 -9.78 33.46 -91.52
CA LYS A 66 -8.60 34.32 -91.72
C LYS A 66 -7.87 34.59 -90.40
N TYR A 67 -8.60 34.81 -89.31
CA TYR A 67 -8.05 35.05 -87.97
C TYR A 67 -7.36 33.81 -87.41
N GLU A 68 -7.99 32.65 -87.51
CA GLU A 68 -7.43 31.35 -87.10
C GLU A 68 -6.14 31.04 -87.88
N GLY A 69 -6.17 31.17 -89.21
CA GLY A 69 -4.99 30.98 -90.07
C GLY A 69 -3.84 31.93 -89.71
N LEU A 70 -4.14 33.20 -89.39
CA LEU A 70 -3.14 34.16 -88.92
C LEU A 70 -2.58 33.81 -87.54
N ILE A 71 -3.38 33.26 -86.62
CA ILE A 71 -2.90 32.76 -85.32
C ILE A 71 -2.00 31.53 -85.48
N ALA A 72 -2.36 30.59 -86.35
CA ALA A 72 -1.49 29.44 -86.67
C ALA A 72 -0.15 29.90 -87.27
N GLN A 73 -0.18 30.86 -88.20
CA GLN A 73 1.03 31.50 -88.73
C GLN A 73 1.83 32.23 -87.64
N ARG A 74 1.18 32.91 -86.68
CA ARG A 74 1.86 33.55 -85.54
C ARG A 74 2.65 32.55 -84.70
N ALA A 75 2.08 31.38 -84.45
CA ALA A 75 2.73 30.33 -83.67
C ALA A 75 4.00 29.83 -84.38
N ALA A 76 3.92 29.53 -85.68
CA ALA A 76 5.07 29.15 -86.49
C ALA A 76 6.13 30.28 -86.59
N LEU A 77 5.71 31.51 -86.88
CA LEU A 77 6.57 32.69 -86.99
C LEU A 77 7.21 33.13 -85.66
N LYS A 78 6.73 32.63 -84.52
CA LYS A 78 7.38 32.83 -83.21
C LYS A 78 8.55 31.86 -82.98
N ALA A 79 8.54 30.69 -83.62
CA ALA A 79 9.64 29.72 -83.55
C ALA A 79 10.78 30.03 -84.54
N LEU A 80 10.49 30.78 -85.60
CA LEU A 80 11.46 31.26 -86.59
C LEU A 80 11.95 32.67 -86.24
N SER A 81 13.23 32.97 -86.48
CA SER A 81 13.85 34.27 -86.15
C SER A 81 13.41 35.46 -87.03
N ASN A 82 12.39 35.31 -87.88
CA ASN A 82 11.96 36.32 -88.85
C ASN A 82 11.10 37.42 -88.22
N LYS A 83 11.78 38.35 -87.54
CA LYS A 83 11.21 39.47 -86.78
C LYS A 83 10.33 40.42 -87.62
N THR A 84 10.52 40.48 -88.94
CA THR A 84 9.73 41.31 -89.85
C THR A 84 8.38 40.66 -90.16
N LYS A 85 8.38 39.42 -90.66
CA LYS A 85 7.14 38.67 -90.96
C LYS A 85 6.27 38.47 -89.71
N TYR A 86 6.90 38.29 -88.55
CA TYR A 86 6.16 38.25 -87.28
C TYR A 86 5.41 39.58 -87.00
N LYS A 87 6.01 40.75 -87.24
CA LYS A 87 5.33 42.05 -87.07
C LYS A 87 4.20 42.25 -88.08
N GLU A 88 4.39 41.90 -89.33
CA GLU A 88 3.36 41.97 -90.38
C GLU A 88 2.13 41.12 -90.01
N ASN A 89 2.38 39.88 -89.57
CA ASN A 89 1.35 39.00 -89.04
C ASN A 89 0.64 39.58 -87.79
N GLN A 90 1.37 40.23 -86.87
CA GLN A 90 0.73 40.93 -85.73
C GLN A 90 -0.23 42.04 -86.16
N GLU A 91 0.10 42.81 -87.20
CA GLU A 91 -0.78 43.90 -87.63
C GLU A 91 -2.02 43.38 -88.36
N GLN A 92 -1.86 42.36 -89.22
CA GLN A 92 -2.99 41.66 -89.85
C GLN A 92 -3.92 41.01 -88.82
N ILE A 93 -3.39 40.45 -87.73
CA ILE A 93 -4.20 39.94 -86.60
C ILE A 93 -5.04 41.05 -85.96
N LYS A 94 -4.48 42.25 -85.72
CA LYS A 94 -5.22 43.39 -85.15
C LYS A 94 -6.25 43.97 -86.12
N GLU A 95 -6.00 43.91 -87.42
CA GLU A 95 -6.92 44.36 -88.46
C GLU A 95 -8.12 43.40 -88.56
N VAL A 96 -7.88 42.10 -88.71
CA VAL A 96 -8.95 41.09 -88.74
C VAL A 96 -9.70 41.06 -87.40
N ALA A 97 -9.04 41.22 -86.26
CA ALA A 97 -9.70 41.35 -84.95
C ALA A 97 -10.48 42.66 -84.75
N ARG A 98 -10.35 43.66 -85.63
CA ARG A 98 -11.28 44.81 -85.69
C ARG A 98 -12.47 44.46 -86.55
N ALA A 99 -12.23 44.11 -87.82
CA ALA A 99 -13.27 43.73 -88.77
C ALA A 99 -14.21 42.63 -88.24
N LEU A 100 -13.68 41.64 -87.51
CA LEU A 100 -14.47 40.58 -86.87
C LEU A 100 -15.42 41.12 -85.78
N ARG A 101 -14.97 42.10 -84.97
CA ARG A 101 -15.83 42.73 -83.94
C ARG A 101 -16.89 43.63 -84.58
N ASP A 102 -16.55 44.33 -85.65
CA ASP A 102 -17.49 45.19 -86.38
C ASP A 102 -18.54 44.34 -87.11
N SER A 103 -18.14 43.28 -87.83
CA SER A 103 -19.05 42.29 -88.44
C SER A 103 -19.93 41.58 -87.40
N THR A 104 -19.38 41.18 -86.25
CA THR A 104 -20.16 40.62 -85.12
C THR A 104 -21.20 41.62 -84.59
N LYS A 105 -20.83 42.91 -84.50
CA LYS A 105 -21.73 43.98 -84.04
C LYS A 105 -22.86 44.23 -85.02
N ASP A 106 -22.59 44.23 -86.32
CA ASP A 106 -23.60 44.42 -87.35
C ASP A 106 -24.50 43.19 -87.53
N LEU A 107 -23.96 41.97 -87.38
CA LEU A 107 -24.77 40.74 -87.25
C LEU A 107 -25.71 40.84 -86.04
N CYS A 108 -25.19 41.21 -84.87
CA CYS A 108 -25.98 41.41 -83.65
C CYS A 108 -27.02 42.54 -83.81
N ARG A 109 -26.75 43.57 -84.62
CA ARG A 109 -27.71 44.66 -84.90
C ARG A 109 -28.86 44.17 -85.78
N ASN A 110 -28.56 43.43 -86.85
CA ASN A 110 -29.58 42.87 -87.74
C ASN A 110 -30.45 41.82 -87.03
N LEU A 111 -29.84 40.91 -86.27
CA LEU A 111 -30.58 39.92 -85.46
C LEU A 111 -31.44 40.56 -84.36
N LYS A 112 -31.02 41.71 -83.79
CA LYS A 112 -31.83 42.50 -82.85
C LYS A 112 -32.87 43.41 -83.52
N GLY A 113 -32.88 43.52 -84.85
CA GLY A 113 -33.83 44.35 -85.61
C GLY A 113 -35.28 43.86 -85.59
N ASN A 114 -35.56 42.77 -84.86
CA ASN A 114 -36.84 42.07 -84.79
C ASN A 114 -37.35 41.62 -86.18
N PRO A 115 -36.73 40.57 -86.77
CA PRO A 115 -36.76 40.29 -88.21
C PRO A 115 -38.11 39.80 -88.77
N ASN A 116 -39.19 39.80 -87.98
CA ASN A 116 -40.53 39.45 -88.48
C ASN A 116 -41.17 40.61 -89.26
N ILE A 117 -40.59 40.93 -90.42
CA ILE A 117 -41.04 41.99 -91.34
C ILE A 117 -42.52 41.80 -91.70
N ALA A 118 -42.96 40.56 -91.90
CA ALA A 118 -44.34 40.21 -92.18
C ALA A 118 -45.33 40.62 -91.07
N GLU A 119 -45.01 40.32 -89.80
CA GLU A 119 -45.82 40.71 -88.65
C GLU A 119 -45.77 42.22 -88.41
N ASN A 120 -44.60 42.84 -88.56
CA ASN A 120 -44.44 44.30 -88.46
C ASN A 120 -45.29 45.04 -89.53
N LEU A 121 -45.27 44.60 -90.79
CA LEU A 121 -46.09 45.18 -91.86
C LEU A 121 -47.59 44.96 -91.61
N SER A 122 -47.99 43.77 -91.18
CA SER A 122 -49.38 43.45 -90.81
C SER A 122 -49.87 44.34 -89.66
N LYS A 123 -49.03 44.50 -88.63
CA LYS A 123 -49.28 45.39 -87.49
C LYS A 123 -49.45 46.84 -87.95
N ILE A 124 -48.53 47.38 -88.75
CA ILE A 124 -48.61 48.75 -89.31
C ILE A 124 -49.90 48.94 -90.11
N GLN A 125 -50.34 47.95 -90.89
CA GLN A 125 -51.60 48.03 -91.64
C GLN A 125 -52.83 48.01 -90.72
N SER A 126 -52.82 47.20 -89.65
CA SER A 126 -53.91 47.19 -88.66
C SER A 126 -53.96 48.48 -87.83
N GLU A 127 -52.83 49.02 -87.40
CA GLU A 127 -52.73 50.28 -86.66
C GLU A 127 -53.16 51.47 -87.54
N ARG A 128 -52.77 51.49 -88.83
CA ARG A 128 -53.27 52.46 -89.82
C ARG A 128 -54.78 52.40 -89.96
N SER A 129 -55.35 51.21 -90.13
CA SER A 129 -56.81 51.01 -90.24
C SER A 129 -57.53 51.46 -88.96
N ASN A 130 -57.01 51.11 -87.78
CA ASN A 130 -57.58 51.54 -86.50
C ASN A 130 -57.54 53.06 -86.33
N LEU A 131 -56.43 53.72 -86.70
CA LEU A 131 -56.29 55.18 -86.67
C LEU A 131 -57.25 55.86 -87.67
N GLN A 132 -57.37 55.35 -88.89
CA GLN A 132 -58.35 55.85 -89.88
C GLN A 132 -59.79 55.73 -89.34
N ASN A 133 -60.15 54.58 -88.75
CA ASN A 133 -61.46 54.36 -88.16
C ASN A 133 -61.74 55.24 -86.94
N LEU A 134 -60.72 55.56 -86.13
CA LEU A 134 -60.80 56.52 -85.03
C LEU A 134 -61.04 57.94 -85.57
N LEU A 135 -60.15 58.43 -86.43
CA LEU A 135 -60.24 59.78 -87.01
C LEU A 135 -61.55 60.00 -87.79
N ALA A 136 -62.04 58.99 -88.53
CA ALA A 136 -63.32 59.07 -89.25
C ALA A 136 -64.58 58.95 -88.35
N LYS A 137 -64.43 58.52 -87.08
CA LYS A 137 -65.47 58.68 -86.06
C LYS A 137 -65.40 60.07 -85.45
N SER A 138 -64.22 60.48 -84.97
CA SER A 138 -63.99 61.79 -84.36
C SER A 138 -64.34 62.95 -85.29
N LEU A 139 -64.08 62.84 -86.60
CA LEU A 139 -64.48 63.83 -87.58
C LEU A 139 -66.00 64.04 -87.66
N ARG A 140 -66.79 62.97 -87.54
CA ARG A 140 -68.25 63.05 -87.53
C ARG A 140 -68.75 63.68 -86.22
N GLU A 141 -68.16 63.27 -85.09
CA GLU A 141 -68.42 63.90 -83.79
C GLU A 141 -68.10 65.41 -83.80
N LEU A 142 -66.98 65.82 -84.40
CA LEU A 142 -66.53 67.22 -84.48
C LEU A 142 -67.47 68.09 -85.33
N ARG A 143 -68.01 67.55 -86.42
CA ARG A 143 -69.07 68.21 -87.22
C ARG A 143 -70.36 68.41 -86.40
N GLU A 144 -70.58 67.64 -85.34
CA GLU A 144 -71.64 67.81 -84.34
C GLU A 144 -71.18 68.60 -83.09
N ASN A 145 -69.93 69.08 -83.06
CA ASN A 145 -69.26 69.78 -81.95
C ASN A 145 -69.02 68.90 -80.69
N THR A 146 -68.71 67.62 -80.89
CA THR A 146 -68.30 66.66 -79.85
C THR A 146 -67.02 65.91 -80.25
N PHE A 147 -66.41 65.15 -79.34
CA PHE A 147 -65.22 64.32 -79.63
C PHE A 147 -65.07 63.17 -78.61
N ASN A 148 -66.20 62.56 -78.25
CA ASN A 148 -66.28 61.56 -77.19
C ASN A 148 -65.45 60.31 -77.50
N THR A 149 -65.50 59.78 -78.72
CA THR A 149 -64.71 58.61 -79.14
C THR A 149 -63.21 58.87 -79.03
N LEU A 150 -62.74 60.09 -79.34
CA LEU A 150 -61.33 60.44 -79.16
C LEU A 150 -60.96 60.51 -77.67
N THR A 151 -61.85 61.08 -76.85
CA THR A 151 -61.64 61.22 -75.41
C THR A 151 -61.54 59.87 -74.71
N THR A 152 -62.47 58.94 -74.98
CA THR A 152 -62.46 57.61 -74.35
C THR A 152 -61.27 56.77 -74.81
N THR A 153 -60.99 56.72 -76.12
CA THR A 153 -59.86 55.91 -76.63
C THR A 153 -58.50 56.39 -76.13
N VAL A 154 -58.29 57.71 -75.97
CA VAL A 154 -57.06 58.24 -75.36
C VAL A 154 -56.97 57.91 -73.87
N GLN A 155 -58.09 57.88 -73.14
CA GLN A 155 -58.12 57.46 -71.74
C GLN A 155 -57.86 55.94 -71.59
N GLU A 156 -58.46 55.13 -72.45
CA GLU A 156 -58.29 53.67 -72.51
C GLU A 156 -56.84 53.29 -72.85
N GLU A 157 -56.25 53.85 -73.90
CA GLU A 157 -54.85 53.58 -74.26
C GLU A 157 -53.85 54.11 -73.23
N LYS A 158 -54.16 55.22 -72.54
CA LYS A 158 -53.35 55.65 -71.39
C LYS A 158 -53.43 54.63 -70.26
N ALA A 159 -54.63 54.24 -69.82
CA ALA A 159 -54.81 53.26 -68.74
C ALA A 159 -54.15 51.91 -69.08
N ARG A 160 -54.22 51.49 -70.34
CA ARG A 160 -53.53 50.32 -70.90
C ARG A 160 -52.01 50.46 -70.81
N THR A 161 -51.46 51.62 -71.17
CA THR A 161 -50.03 51.92 -71.09
C THR A 161 -49.53 51.92 -69.64
N ASP A 162 -50.28 52.56 -68.74
CA ASP A 162 -49.95 52.62 -67.31
C ASP A 162 -50.00 51.21 -66.68
N MET A 163 -51.00 50.38 -67.03
CA MET A 163 -51.10 48.98 -66.62
C MET A 163 -49.93 48.12 -67.13
N ILE A 164 -49.51 48.30 -68.40
CA ILE A 164 -48.36 47.59 -68.96
C ILE A 164 -47.06 47.97 -68.22
N GLN A 165 -46.88 49.25 -67.87
CA GLN A 165 -45.73 49.69 -67.08
C GLN A 165 -45.74 49.09 -65.67
N GLU A 166 -46.90 49.04 -65.01
CA GLU A 166 -47.04 48.41 -63.69
C GLU A 166 -46.71 46.91 -63.72
N VAL A 167 -47.20 46.18 -64.74
CA VAL A 167 -46.88 44.76 -64.95
C VAL A 167 -45.39 44.55 -65.21
N ILE A 168 -44.76 45.38 -66.04
CA ILE A 168 -43.30 45.32 -66.30
C ILE A 168 -42.49 45.63 -65.02
N GLN A 169 -42.97 46.52 -64.16
CA GLN A 169 -42.28 46.82 -62.91
C GLN A 169 -42.42 45.67 -61.90
N LYS A 170 -43.62 45.10 -61.74
CA LYS A 170 -43.87 43.91 -60.92
C LYS A 170 -43.09 42.70 -61.42
N GLU A 171 -42.97 42.51 -62.73
CA GLU A 171 -42.13 41.46 -63.32
C GLU A 171 -40.67 41.61 -62.87
N LYS A 172 -40.07 42.80 -63.03
CA LYS A 172 -38.67 43.05 -62.60
C LYS A 172 -38.47 42.82 -61.10
N GLU A 173 -39.43 43.23 -60.27
CA GLU A 173 -39.38 43.06 -58.81
C GLU A 173 -39.46 41.58 -58.43
N VAL A 174 -40.41 40.83 -58.98
CA VAL A 174 -40.51 39.38 -58.79
C VAL A 174 -39.25 38.67 -59.33
N SER A 175 -38.77 39.05 -60.52
CA SER A 175 -37.57 38.50 -61.13
C SER A 175 -36.29 38.81 -60.36
N THR A 176 -36.22 39.89 -59.57
CA THR A 176 -35.09 40.15 -58.66
C THR A 176 -35.26 39.41 -57.33
N ALA A 177 -36.48 39.34 -56.77
CA ALA A 177 -36.78 38.56 -55.58
C ALA A 177 -36.50 37.06 -55.77
N VAL A 178 -36.92 36.48 -56.90
CA VAL A 178 -36.64 35.07 -57.26
C VAL A 178 -35.14 34.82 -57.36
N ARG A 179 -34.37 35.71 -58.01
CA ARG A 179 -32.91 35.59 -58.08
C ARG A 179 -32.25 35.69 -56.70
N LYS A 180 -32.75 36.55 -55.81
CA LYS A 180 -32.28 36.62 -54.43
C LYS A 180 -32.56 35.30 -53.69
N LEU A 181 -33.79 34.81 -53.72
CA LEU A 181 -34.19 33.56 -53.06
C LEU A 181 -33.46 32.33 -53.61
N GLN A 182 -33.11 32.31 -54.90
CA GLN A 182 -32.28 31.26 -55.51
C GLN A 182 -30.85 31.29 -54.96
N ASN A 183 -30.24 32.48 -54.81
CA ASN A 183 -28.92 32.62 -54.19
C ASN A 183 -28.94 32.28 -52.70
N ASP A 184 -29.93 32.78 -51.96
CA ASP A 184 -30.10 32.50 -50.54
C ASP A 184 -30.26 30.98 -50.30
N LEU A 185 -31.09 30.29 -51.09
CA LEU A 185 -31.26 28.83 -51.04
C LEU A 185 -29.98 28.06 -51.43
N ALA A 186 -29.17 28.58 -52.35
CA ALA A 186 -27.89 27.96 -52.69
C ALA A 186 -26.86 28.09 -51.55
N ASN A 187 -26.80 29.27 -50.92
CA ASN A 187 -25.94 29.54 -49.76
C ASN A 187 -26.32 28.66 -48.57
N GLU A 188 -27.61 28.60 -48.22
CA GLU A 188 -28.14 27.73 -47.14
C GLU A 188 -27.80 26.25 -47.37
N ARG A 189 -27.95 25.75 -48.60
CA ARG A 189 -27.56 24.38 -48.97
C ARG A 189 -26.06 24.14 -48.80
N GLN A 190 -25.23 25.08 -49.22
CA GLN A 190 -23.77 24.97 -49.07
C GLN A 190 -23.36 24.99 -47.59
N GLN A 191 -23.93 25.89 -46.78
CA GLN A 191 -23.67 25.99 -45.34
C GLN A 191 -24.10 24.72 -44.61
N HIS A 192 -25.29 24.19 -44.92
CA HIS A 192 -25.77 22.92 -44.38
C HIS A 192 -24.84 21.75 -44.77
N GLU A 193 -24.35 21.70 -46.01
CA GLU A 193 -23.41 20.65 -46.45
C GLU A 193 -22.06 20.75 -45.72
N THR A 194 -21.55 21.96 -45.44
CA THR A 194 -20.34 22.14 -44.61
C THR A 194 -20.57 21.75 -43.15
N GLU A 195 -21.65 22.19 -42.52
CA GLU A 195 -21.98 21.79 -41.14
C GLU A 195 -22.15 20.28 -40.99
N VAL A 196 -22.80 19.62 -41.97
CA VAL A 196 -22.97 18.16 -41.96
C VAL A 196 -21.63 17.44 -42.09
N LYS A 197 -20.66 17.97 -42.86
CA LYS A 197 -19.29 17.41 -42.93
C LYS A 197 -18.56 17.60 -41.60
N GLU A 198 -18.51 18.81 -41.07
CA GLU A 198 -17.85 19.12 -39.80
C GLU A 198 -18.39 18.28 -38.63
N ARG A 199 -19.73 18.17 -38.51
CA ARG A 199 -20.37 17.35 -37.49
C ARG A 199 -20.07 15.85 -37.68
N ASN A 200 -20.02 15.36 -38.92
CA ASN A 200 -19.64 13.97 -39.19
C ASN A 200 -18.17 13.68 -38.85
N GLU A 201 -17.24 14.62 -39.08
CA GLU A 201 -15.85 14.49 -38.64
C GLU A 201 -15.73 14.44 -37.12
N ILE A 202 -16.45 15.31 -36.41
CA ILE A 202 -16.51 15.29 -34.93
C ILE A 202 -17.06 13.95 -34.44
N ILE A 203 -18.11 13.43 -35.09
CA ILE A 203 -18.68 12.11 -34.79
C ILE A 203 -17.68 10.97 -35.08
N SER A 204 -16.77 11.09 -36.06
CA SER A 204 -15.70 10.08 -36.27
C SER A 204 -14.68 10.13 -35.14
N LYS A 205 -14.13 11.32 -34.85
CA LYS A 205 -13.14 11.54 -33.77
C LYS A 205 -13.64 11.03 -32.42
N LEU A 206 -14.89 11.35 -32.04
CA LEU A 206 -15.52 10.86 -30.81
C LEU A 206 -15.77 9.33 -30.79
N LYS A 207 -15.96 8.69 -31.94
CA LYS A 207 -16.06 7.21 -32.03
C LYS A 207 -14.69 6.55 -31.87
N GLU A 208 -13.65 7.14 -32.46
CA GLU A 208 -12.26 6.70 -32.36
C GLU A 208 -11.78 6.82 -30.90
N GLU A 209 -11.96 7.98 -30.26
CA GLU A 209 -11.68 8.22 -28.83
C GLU A 209 -12.44 7.23 -27.93
N LEU A 210 -13.73 6.99 -28.17
CA LEU A 210 -14.53 6.05 -27.39
C LEU A 210 -14.07 4.60 -27.58
N GLN A 211 -13.63 4.23 -28.78
CA GLN A 211 -13.05 2.91 -29.05
C GLN A 211 -11.70 2.74 -28.35
N ASP A 212 -10.84 3.76 -28.37
CA ASP A 212 -9.54 3.74 -27.70
C ASP A 212 -9.68 3.70 -26.18
N VAL A 213 -10.57 4.51 -25.59
CA VAL A 213 -10.87 4.44 -24.15
C VAL A 213 -11.43 3.06 -23.78
N ARG A 214 -12.34 2.50 -24.58
CA ARG A 214 -12.95 1.18 -24.31
C ARG A 214 -11.94 0.03 -24.42
N THR A 215 -11.05 0.05 -25.42
CA THR A 215 -10.03 -0.97 -25.62
C THR A 215 -8.93 -0.87 -24.57
N ASN A 216 -8.36 0.31 -24.35
CA ASN A 216 -7.34 0.54 -23.33
C ASN A 216 -7.85 0.24 -21.91
N SER A 217 -9.09 0.64 -21.59
CA SER A 217 -9.72 0.28 -20.30
C SER A 217 -9.90 -1.23 -20.15
N SER A 218 -10.36 -1.95 -21.19
CA SER A 218 -10.49 -3.41 -21.14
C SER A 218 -9.15 -4.12 -20.96
N VAL A 219 -8.11 -3.66 -21.66
CA VAL A 219 -6.74 -4.22 -21.55
C VAL A 219 -6.15 -3.93 -20.17
N LYS A 220 -6.22 -2.68 -19.70
CA LYS A 220 -5.69 -2.27 -18.38
C LYS A 220 -6.41 -2.98 -17.24
N THR A 221 -7.73 -3.15 -17.32
CA THR A 221 -8.52 -3.93 -16.35
C THR A 221 -8.08 -5.40 -16.31
N LYS A 222 -7.94 -6.06 -17.47
CA LYS A 222 -7.46 -7.46 -17.55
C LYS A 222 -6.04 -7.62 -17.02
N TYR A 223 -5.16 -6.65 -17.30
CA TYR A 223 -3.79 -6.62 -16.78
C TYR A 223 -3.78 -6.51 -15.25
N LEU A 224 -4.42 -5.48 -14.69
CA LEU A 224 -4.49 -5.25 -13.24
C LEU A 224 -5.15 -6.42 -12.51
N GLN A 225 -6.21 -7.03 -13.08
CA GLN A 225 -6.85 -8.21 -12.49
C GLN A 225 -5.90 -9.42 -12.46
N LYS A 226 -5.12 -9.65 -13.53
CA LYS A 226 -4.12 -10.73 -13.58
C LYS A 226 -2.96 -10.47 -12.62
N GLU A 227 -2.51 -9.23 -12.54
CA GLU A 227 -1.43 -8.77 -11.66
C GLU A 227 -1.82 -8.91 -10.17
N ALA A 228 -3.00 -8.41 -9.79
CA ALA A 228 -3.57 -8.55 -8.45
C ALA A 228 -3.80 -10.02 -8.07
N ARG A 229 -4.34 -10.85 -8.99
CA ARG A 229 -4.48 -12.29 -8.78
C ARG A 229 -3.13 -12.97 -8.55
N SER A 230 -2.11 -12.60 -9.33
CA SER A 230 -0.76 -13.16 -9.19
C SER A 230 -0.11 -12.75 -7.87
N ARG A 231 -0.23 -11.47 -7.45
CA ARG A 231 0.22 -10.99 -6.14
C ARG A 231 -0.49 -11.74 -5.01
N GLY A 232 -1.81 -11.84 -5.06
CA GLY A 232 -2.62 -12.55 -4.06
C GLY A 232 -2.26 -14.04 -3.95
N GLN A 233 -2.04 -14.73 -5.08
CA GLN A 233 -1.57 -16.12 -5.08
C GLN A 233 -0.15 -16.28 -4.54
N SER A 234 0.75 -15.32 -4.79
CA SER A 234 2.11 -15.33 -4.25
C SER A 234 2.12 -15.10 -2.73
N LEU A 235 1.38 -14.10 -2.25
CA LEU A 235 1.21 -13.81 -0.82
C LEU A 235 0.56 -14.99 -0.08
N ASN A 236 -0.52 -15.55 -0.63
CA ASN A 236 -1.22 -16.68 -0.03
C ASN A 236 -0.30 -17.92 0.12
N ARG A 237 0.61 -18.17 -0.83
CA ARG A 237 1.63 -19.24 -0.70
C ARG A 237 2.62 -18.96 0.44
N VAL A 238 3.15 -17.73 0.53
CA VAL A 238 4.09 -17.35 1.60
C VAL A 238 3.43 -17.47 2.98
N TYR A 239 2.22 -16.93 3.14
CA TYR A 239 1.48 -17.06 4.39
C TYR A 239 1.11 -18.52 4.70
N SER A 240 0.68 -19.31 3.71
CA SER A 240 0.39 -20.74 3.91
C SER A 240 1.62 -21.55 4.33
N GLN A 241 2.81 -21.19 3.85
CA GLN A 241 4.07 -21.78 4.29
C GLN A 241 4.38 -21.37 5.74
N GLN A 242 4.34 -20.06 6.04
CA GLN A 242 4.59 -19.53 7.39
C GLN A 242 3.61 -20.10 8.44
N THR A 243 2.33 -20.24 8.09
CA THR A 243 1.34 -20.90 8.96
C THR A 243 1.72 -22.36 9.22
N SER A 244 2.12 -23.12 8.19
CA SER A 244 2.52 -24.53 8.37
C SER A 244 3.82 -24.69 9.17
N GLU A 245 4.78 -23.77 9.00
CA GLU A 245 6.02 -23.72 9.80
C GLU A 245 5.71 -23.42 11.28
N LEU A 246 4.81 -22.47 11.56
CA LEU A 246 4.36 -22.17 12.92
C LEU A 246 3.52 -23.30 13.54
N GLU A 247 2.67 -23.96 12.76
CA GLU A 247 1.91 -25.15 13.20
C GLU A 247 2.86 -26.30 13.58
N GLN A 248 3.93 -26.52 12.82
CA GLN A 248 4.97 -27.49 13.15
C GLN A 248 5.72 -27.12 14.44
N GLN A 249 6.10 -25.84 14.62
CA GLN A 249 6.73 -25.37 15.86
C GLN A 249 5.82 -25.51 17.09
N ILE A 250 4.52 -25.21 16.94
CA ILE A 250 3.52 -25.42 17.99
C ILE A 250 3.39 -26.92 18.32
N TRP A 251 3.51 -27.81 17.33
CA TRP A 251 3.48 -29.26 17.55
C TRP A 251 4.74 -29.78 18.26
N THR A 252 5.94 -29.35 17.87
CA THR A 252 7.19 -29.76 18.54
C THR A 252 7.24 -29.25 19.98
N LEU A 253 6.96 -27.96 20.21
CA LEU A 253 6.94 -27.36 21.55
C LEU A 253 5.92 -28.03 22.48
N ARG A 254 4.75 -28.44 21.97
CA ARG A 254 3.77 -29.20 22.76
C ARG A 254 4.28 -30.59 23.14
N LYS A 255 5.01 -31.26 22.25
CA LYS A 255 5.60 -32.58 22.51
C LYS A 255 6.77 -32.48 23.49
N GLU A 256 7.61 -31.47 23.35
CA GLU A 256 8.70 -31.16 24.29
C GLU A 256 8.13 -30.85 25.68
N LEU A 257 7.06 -30.05 25.77
CA LEU A 257 6.34 -29.80 27.02
C LEU A 257 5.74 -31.08 27.63
N GLU A 258 5.14 -31.98 26.85
CA GLU A 258 4.61 -33.26 27.39
C GLU A 258 5.73 -34.17 27.94
N ILE A 259 6.92 -34.12 27.33
CA ILE A 259 8.10 -34.85 27.81
C ILE A 259 8.59 -34.24 29.12
N GLU A 260 8.69 -32.92 29.22
CA GLU A 260 9.14 -32.22 30.43
C GLU A 260 8.13 -32.34 31.58
N GLU A 261 6.82 -32.24 31.31
CA GLU A 261 5.73 -32.48 32.28
C GLU A 261 5.68 -33.92 32.79
N ARG A 262 6.23 -34.88 32.02
CA ARG A 262 6.43 -36.26 32.46
C ARG A 262 7.71 -36.37 33.30
N ALA A 263 8.84 -35.88 32.81
CA ALA A 263 10.13 -35.94 33.49
C ALA A 263 10.12 -35.25 34.87
N ASN A 264 9.59 -34.02 34.96
CA ASN A 264 9.41 -33.32 36.24
C ASN A 264 8.50 -34.10 37.19
N ARG A 265 7.41 -34.71 36.69
CA ARG A 265 6.49 -35.49 37.53
C ARG A 265 7.13 -36.75 38.08
N GLU A 266 7.85 -37.50 37.25
CA GLU A 266 8.60 -38.68 37.68
C GLU A 266 9.72 -38.31 38.68
N SER A 267 10.34 -37.14 38.50
CA SER A 267 11.32 -36.57 39.44
C SER A 267 10.69 -36.13 40.77
N GLU A 268 9.54 -35.44 40.74
CA GLU A 268 8.77 -35.09 41.94
C GLU A 268 8.32 -36.35 42.69
N GLU A 269 7.81 -37.35 41.99
CA GLU A 269 7.41 -38.62 42.59
C GLU A 269 8.60 -39.39 43.17
N PHE A 270 9.79 -39.31 42.56
CA PHE A 270 11.03 -39.84 43.13
C PHE A 270 11.45 -39.10 44.40
N LEU A 271 11.48 -37.76 44.36
CA LEU A 271 11.86 -36.93 45.51
C LEU A 271 10.88 -37.09 46.68
N ARG A 272 9.56 -37.12 46.42
CA ARG A 272 8.53 -37.41 47.43
C ARG A 272 8.71 -38.81 48.03
N ARG A 273 9.04 -39.83 47.23
CA ARG A 273 9.35 -41.19 47.72
C ARG A 273 10.60 -41.20 48.60
N LYS A 274 11.71 -40.58 48.19
CA LYS A 274 12.94 -40.57 49.02
C LYS A 274 12.80 -39.68 50.25
N GLN A 275 12.03 -38.58 50.18
CA GLN A 275 11.65 -37.80 51.36
C GLN A 275 10.84 -38.64 52.36
N GLY A 276 9.84 -39.40 51.89
CA GLY A 276 9.07 -40.30 52.74
C GLY A 276 9.90 -41.42 53.37
N GLN A 277 10.86 -41.98 52.61
CA GLN A 277 11.84 -42.94 53.13
C GLN A 277 12.71 -42.31 54.22
N LEU A 278 13.34 -41.16 53.95
CA LEU A 278 14.19 -40.45 54.93
C LEU A 278 13.40 -40.02 56.18
N GLN A 279 12.14 -39.62 56.03
CA GLN A 279 11.26 -39.36 57.17
C GLN A 279 10.98 -40.63 57.99
N GLY A 280 10.77 -41.77 57.34
CA GLY A 280 10.67 -43.08 58.00
C GLY A 280 11.96 -43.48 58.71
N GLU A 281 13.11 -43.34 58.05
CA GLU A 281 14.45 -43.56 58.61
C GLU A 281 14.66 -42.69 59.87
N ILE A 282 14.34 -41.39 59.80
CA ILE A 282 14.38 -40.45 60.95
C ILE A 282 13.47 -40.92 62.09
N GLN A 283 12.22 -41.31 61.81
CA GLN A 283 11.31 -41.82 62.85
C GLN A 283 11.84 -43.11 63.51
N THR A 284 12.46 -44.02 62.75
CA THR A 284 13.09 -45.22 63.33
C THR A 284 14.33 -44.88 64.17
N TRP A 285 15.16 -43.92 63.76
CA TRP A 285 16.31 -43.47 64.54
C TRP A 285 15.92 -42.69 65.79
N MET A 286 14.87 -41.86 65.74
CA MET A 286 14.29 -41.21 66.91
C MET A 286 13.77 -42.25 67.91
N SER A 287 12.86 -43.13 67.47
CA SER A 287 12.31 -44.17 68.36
C SER A 287 13.40 -45.08 68.94
N ARG A 288 14.46 -45.37 68.18
CA ARG A 288 15.59 -46.16 68.65
C ARG A 288 16.43 -45.39 69.68
N TYR A 289 16.74 -44.12 69.41
CA TYR A 289 17.44 -43.24 70.34
C TYR A 289 16.67 -43.11 71.66
N ASP A 290 15.35 -42.87 71.59
CA ASP A 290 14.49 -42.77 72.77
C ASP A 290 14.55 -44.07 73.60
N THR A 291 14.46 -45.26 72.98
CA THR A 291 14.59 -46.54 73.69
C THR A 291 15.99 -46.81 74.24
N GLU A 292 17.05 -46.47 73.50
CA GLU A 292 18.43 -46.69 73.95
C GLU A 292 18.83 -45.71 75.07
N VAL A 293 18.28 -44.50 75.08
CA VAL A 293 18.39 -43.54 76.19
C VAL A 293 17.61 -44.04 77.40
N GLU A 294 16.34 -44.44 77.26
CA GLU A 294 15.57 -45.01 78.36
C GLU A 294 16.28 -46.22 79.00
N ASP A 295 16.84 -47.13 78.19
CA ASP A 295 17.54 -48.32 78.69
C ASP A 295 18.89 -47.98 79.34
N GLN A 296 19.62 -46.98 78.83
CA GLN A 296 20.80 -46.45 79.51
C GLN A 296 20.46 -45.73 80.82
N GLU A 297 19.31 -45.05 80.90
CA GLU A 297 18.81 -44.45 82.14
C GLU A 297 18.46 -45.54 83.17
N LYS A 298 17.74 -46.60 82.78
CA LYS A 298 17.45 -47.78 83.62
C LYS A 298 18.75 -48.43 84.14
N VAL A 299 19.77 -48.59 83.30
CA VAL A 299 21.09 -49.11 83.70
C VAL A 299 21.82 -48.15 84.65
N LEU A 300 21.76 -46.83 84.40
CA LEU A 300 22.31 -45.82 85.30
C LEU A 300 21.62 -45.81 86.66
N GLU A 301 20.30 -46.01 86.72
CA GLU A 301 19.56 -46.15 87.98
C GLU A 301 19.93 -47.43 88.72
N ALA A 302 20.03 -48.57 88.03
CA ALA A 302 20.50 -49.83 88.61
C ALA A 302 21.93 -49.70 89.18
N LEU A 303 22.85 -49.04 88.45
CA LEU A 303 24.22 -48.78 88.93
C LEU A 303 24.26 -47.78 90.10
N LYS A 304 23.40 -46.75 90.11
CA LYS A 304 23.25 -45.83 91.26
C LYS A 304 22.74 -46.59 92.49
N ALA A 305 21.77 -47.50 92.33
CA ALA A 305 21.22 -48.32 93.40
C ALA A 305 22.26 -49.31 93.95
N ALA A 306 22.95 -50.06 93.09
CA ALA A 306 24.04 -50.95 93.49
C ALA A 306 25.17 -50.20 94.22
N ARG A 307 25.58 -49.04 93.69
CA ARG A 307 26.57 -48.16 94.37
C ARG A 307 26.09 -47.67 95.73
N ALA A 308 24.79 -47.41 95.92
CA ALA A 308 24.23 -47.03 97.21
C ALA A 308 24.23 -48.21 98.19
N GLU A 309 23.90 -49.42 97.73
CA GLU A 309 23.96 -50.66 98.52
C GLU A 309 25.41 -50.99 98.95
N ASP A 310 26.37 -50.87 98.03
CA ASP A 310 27.78 -51.12 98.31
C ASP A 310 28.42 -50.02 99.18
N LEU A 311 27.93 -48.78 99.12
CA LEU A 311 28.28 -47.73 100.09
C LEU A 311 27.80 -48.09 101.50
N VAL A 312 26.61 -48.68 101.64
CA VAL A 312 26.12 -49.17 102.94
C VAL A 312 26.98 -50.34 103.43
N LYS A 313 27.27 -51.34 102.59
CA LYS A 313 28.17 -52.47 102.93
C LYS A 313 29.55 -51.97 103.35
N LEU A 314 30.14 -51.03 102.60
CA LEU A 314 31.44 -50.44 102.91
C LEU A 314 31.41 -49.72 104.25
N HIS A 315 30.35 -48.95 104.54
CA HIS A 315 30.20 -48.29 105.84
C HIS A 315 30.13 -49.32 106.98
N ASP A 316 29.32 -50.37 106.81
CA ASP A 316 29.17 -51.49 107.74
C ASP A 316 30.52 -52.20 108.00
N TYR A 317 31.33 -52.42 106.95
CA TYR A 317 32.67 -52.99 107.08
C TYR A 317 33.67 -52.02 107.74
N THR A 318 33.62 -50.73 107.45
CA THR A 318 34.48 -49.73 108.13
C THR A 318 34.15 -49.65 109.62
N GLU A 319 32.88 -49.62 110.01
CA GLU A 319 32.46 -49.54 111.41
C GLU A 319 32.86 -50.82 112.19
N ARG A 320 32.79 -52.00 111.55
CA ARG A 320 33.31 -53.27 112.10
C ARG A 320 34.83 -53.24 112.27
N TYR A 321 35.56 -52.75 111.27
CA TYR A 321 37.03 -52.66 111.31
C TYR A 321 37.52 -51.65 112.37
N GLU A 322 36.85 -50.50 112.50
CA GLU A 322 37.13 -49.52 113.56
C GLU A 322 36.89 -50.11 114.95
N LYS A 323 35.81 -50.88 115.14
CA LYS A 323 35.53 -51.61 116.38
C LYS A 323 36.62 -52.65 116.69
N GLU A 324 37.01 -53.48 115.72
CA GLU A 324 38.06 -54.49 115.91
C GLU A 324 39.43 -53.85 116.22
N MET A 325 39.77 -52.76 115.52
CA MET A 325 41.00 -52.01 115.78
C MET A 325 40.99 -51.31 117.15
N ALA A 326 39.84 -50.81 117.60
CA ALA A 326 39.69 -50.26 118.96
C ALA A 326 39.82 -51.35 120.05
N GLU A 327 39.29 -52.56 119.82
CA GLU A 327 39.51 -53.70 120.72
C GLU A 327 40.95 -54.19 120.72
N LYS A 328 41.62 -54.15 119.56
CA LYS A 328 43.04 -54.49 119.44
C LYS A 328 43.92 -53.48 120.18
N ALA A 329 43.66 -52.18 120.02
CA ALA A 329 44.34 -51.13 120.75
C ALA A 329 44.16 -51.25 122.27
N LYS A 330 42.96 -51.60 122.76
CA LYS A 330 42.74 -51.91 124.19
C LYS A 330 43.63 -53.06 124.68
N ARG A 331 43.66 -54.19 123.94
CA ARG A 331 44.50 -55.35 124.29
C ARG A 331 46.00 -55.02 124.30
N GLU A 332 46.45 -54.15 123.40
CA GLU A 332 47.86 -53.72 123.33
C GLU A 332 48.23 -52.73 124.46
N GLU A 333 47.33 -51.83 124.86
CA GLU A 333 47.55 -50.93 126.00
C GLU A 333 47.48 -51.66 127.35
N GLU A 334 46.56 -52.61 127.51
CA GLU A 334 46.51 -53.53 128.67
C GLU A 334 47.81 -54.35 128.79
N ALA A 335 48.35 -54.85 127.68
CA ALA A 335 49.63 -55.54 127.64
C ALA A 335 50.82 -54.62 128.00
N ARG A 336 50.80 -53.35 127.56
CA ARG A 336 51.81 -52.35 127.95
C ARG A 336 51.83 -52.12 129.47
N ILE A 337 50.67 -51.86 130.07
CA ILE A 337 50.55 -51.59 131.52
C ILE A 337 51.07 -52.79 132.34
N LEU A 338 50.75 -54.02 131.90
CA LEU A 338 51.24 -55.24 132.55
C LEU A 338 52.76 -55.45 132.37
N ALA A 339 53.33 -55.07 131.22
CA ALA A 339 54.78 -55.13 130.99
C ALA A 339 55.53 -54.10 131.86
N GLU A 340 55.00 -52.89 131.99
CA GLU A 340 55.61 -51.78 132.75
C GLU A 340 55.65 -52.10 134.26
N MET A 341 54.55 -52.63 134.81
CA MET A 341 54.50 -53.17 136.18
C MET A 341 55.52 -54.30 136.43
N ASN A 342 55.69 -55.22 135.48
CA ASN A 342 56.67 -56.30 135.58
C ASN A 342 58.13 -55.84 135.45
N HIS A 343 58.38 -54.69 134.81
CA HIS A 343 59.70 -54.09 134.72
C HIS A 343 60.11 -53.42 136.04
N LEU A 344 59.20 -52.62 136.63
CA LEU A 344 59.42 -51.94 137.91
C LEU A 344 59.74 -52.94 139.04
N ARG A 345 58.99 -54.05 139.15
CA ARG A 345 59.22 -55.05 140.20
C ARG A 345 60.61 -55.70 140.14
N ARG A 346 61.12 -55.99 138.93
CA ARG A 346 62.46 -56.56 138.74
C ARG A 346 63.57 -55.58 139.11
N ALA A 347 63.43 -54.30 138.76
CA ALA A 347 64.39 -53.27 139.11
C ALA A 347 64.52 -53.06 140.64
N GLU A 348 63.48 -53.38 141.41
CA GLU A 348 63.50 -53.33 142.88
C GLU A 348 64.12 -54.60 143.50
N GLU A 349 63.84 -55.78 142.95
CA GLU A 349 64.48 -57.05 143.31
C GLU A 349 66.02 -57.00 143.09
N GLU A 350 66.48 -56.38 141.99
CA GLU A 350 67.92 -56.23 141.68
C GLU A 350 68.66 -55.30 142.63
N ARG A 351 68.03 -54.20 143.09
CA ARG A 351 68.62 -53.29 144.11
C ARG A 351 68.85 -54.02 145.42
N ASN A 352 67.89 -54.81 145.88
CA ASN A 352 67.96 -55.53 147.14
C ASN A 352 69.06 -56.62 147.13
N ASN A 353 69.18 -57.37 146.03
CA ASN A 353 70.27 -58.34 145.84
C ASN A 353 71.65 -57.66 145.77
N SER A 354 71.74 -56.48 145.15
CA SER A 354 72.98 -55.69 145.08
C SER A 354 73.43 -55.18 146.46
N ALA A 355 72.48 -54.77 147.32
CA ALA A 355 72.78 -54.34 148.69
C ALA A 355 73.31 -55.50 149.56
N ALA A 356 72.64 -56.66 149.54
CA ALA A 356 73.03 -57.84 150.30
C ALA A 356 74.46 -58.32 149.93
N THR A 357 74.80 -58.28 148.64
CA THR A 357 76.12 -58.70 148.13
C THR A 357 77.26 -57.83 148.66
N ARG A 358 77.07 -56.50 148.72
CA ARG A 358 78.09 -55.56 149.21
C ARG A 358 78.42 -55.77 150.71
N ILE A 359 77.41 -56.06 151.52
CA ILE A 359 77.58 -56.36 152.96
C ILE A 359 78.38 -57.66 153.17
N GLN A 360 78.07 -58.72 152.40
CA GLN A 360 78.78 -59.99 152.52
C GLN A 360 80.26 -59.93 152.10
N CYS A 361 80.63 -59.03 151.19
CA CYS A 361 82.02 -58.83 150.79
C CYS A 361 82.86 -58.09 151.85
N ALA A 362 82.28 -57.09 152.52
CA ALA A 362 83.02 -56.24 153.47
C ALA A 362 83.60 -57.04 154.65
N TRP A 363 82.78 -57.89 155.29
CA TRP A 363 83.23 -58.69 156.45
C TRP A 363 84.25 -59.77 156.06
N ARG A 364 84.07 -60.42 154.91
CA ARG A 364 84.99 -61.47 154.41
C ARG A 364 86.37 -60.93 154.02
N GLY A 365 86.49 -59.63 153.73
CA GLY A 365 87.76 -59.01 153.33
C GLY A 365 88.72 -58.66 154.48
N HIS A 366 88.25 -58.59 155.73
CA HIS A 366 89.07 -58.17 156.87
C HIS A 366 89.84 -59.33 157.53
N LEU A 367 89.21 -60.51 157.66
CA LEU A 367 89.75 -61.66 158.39
C LEU A 367 90.95 -62.39 157.72
N ALA A 368 91.44 -61.90 156.58
CA ALA A 368 92.26 -62.70 155.65
C ALA A 368 93.69 -62.15 155.39
N ARG A 369 94.24 -61.29 156.26
CA ARG A 369 95.60 -60.70 156.06
C ARG A 369 96.54 -60.75 157.28
N THR A 370 96.26 -61.58 158.28
CA THR A 370 97.16 -61.87 159.42
C THR A 370 97.13 -63.36 159.85
N ALA A 371 96.78 -64.31 158.95
CA ALA A 371 97.71 -64.91 157.98
C ALA A 371 98.49 -66.14 158.52
N LEU A 372 97.81 -67.30 158.63
CA LEU A 372 98.45 -68.64 158.71
C LEU A 372 97.47 -69.78 158.34
N ALA A 373 98.01 -70.85 157.74
CA ALA A 373 97.55 -72.26 157.69
C ALA A 373 96.09 -72.68 157.29
N GLY A 374 95.97 -73.46 156.19
CA GLY A 374 95.16 -74.72 156.19
C GLY A 374 94.13 -75.00 155.06
N SER A 375 94.20 -76.21 154.47
CA SER A 375 93.16 -76.93 153.66
C SER A 375 92.74 -76.33 152.28
N LYS A 376 92.46 -77.01 151.13
CA LYS A 376 92.16 -78.39 150.60
C LYS A 376 90.68 -78.66 150.17
N GLY A 377 90.48 -78.94 148.87
CA GLY A 377 89.26 -79.58 148.26
C GLY A 377 88.19 -78.61 147.70
N LYS A 378 87.20 -78.95 146.84
CA LYS A 378 86.77 -80.09 145.94
C LYS A 378 85.87 -79.44 144.83
N LYS A 379 85.63 -79.86 143.57
CA LYS A 379 85.50 -81.12 142.79
C LYS A 379 84.05 -81.68 142.62
N GLY A 380 83.40 -81.47 141.45
CA GLY A 380 82.23 -82.22 140.91
C GLY A 380 80.99 -81.40 140.41
N LYS A 381 79.93 -81.93 139.74
CA LYS A 381 79.73 -83.11 138.82
C LYS A 381 78.28 -83.18 138.20
N LYS A 382 78.15 -83.47 136.88
CA LYS A 382 77.01 -83.99 136.02
C LYS A 382 75.51 -84.06 136.48
N GLY A 383 74.58 -83.70 135.56
CA GLY A 383 73.21 -84.28 135.35
C GLY A 383 72.33 -83.47 134.33
N LYS A 384 71.85 -83.97 133.16
CA LYS A 384 70.65 -84.81 132.79
C LYS A 384 69.27 -84.08 132.95
N LYS A 385 68.24 -84.19 132.06
CA LYS A 385 68.00 -84.94 130.78
C LYS A 385 66.69 -84.52 130.02
N GLY A 386 66.73 -84.39 128.67
CA GLY A 386 65.57 -84.55 127.72
C GLY A 386 64.67 -83.32 127.45
N LYS A 387 63.81 -83.23 126.41
CA LYS A 387 63.49 -84.05 125.20
C LYS A 387 62.66 -83.16 124.20
N LYS A 388 62.99 -82.99 122.90
CA LYS A 388 62.43 -83.63 121.65
C LYS A 388 60.88 -83.69 121.58
N ASP A 389 60.15 -83.39 120.49
CA ASP A 389 60.33 -83.42 119.00
C ASP A 389 59.51 -82.25 118.32
N LYS A 390 59.82 -81.70 117.11
CA LYS A 390 59.44 -82.06 115.69
C LYS A 390 57.94 -81.80 115.33
N LYS A 391 57.47 -81.48 114.10
CA LYS A 391 57.95 -81.67 112.68
C LYS A 391 57.25 -80.69 111.67
N LYS A 392 57.67 -80.73 110.38
CA LYS A 392 57.05 -80.27 109.09
C LYS A 392 55.49 -80.23 109.07
N ALA A 393 54.80 -79.47 108.19
CA ALA A 393 54.85 -79.61 106.72
C ALA A 393 54.17 -78.45 105.93
N GLU A 394 54.64 -77.98 104.75
CA GLU A 394 54.57 -78.50 103.33
C GLU A 394 53.30 -78.01 102.58
N GLU A 395 53.21 -77.91 101.23
CA GLU A 395 54.08 -77.62 100.04
C GLU A 395 53.11 -77.74 98.80
N GLU A 396 52.87 -76.88 97.78
CA GLU A 396 53.05 -75.41 97.48
C GLU A 396 52.18 -75.01 96.18
N GLU A 397 52.48 -73.96 95.36
CA GLU A 397 52.22 -73.79 93.86
C GLU A 397 50.79 -73.43 93.24
N GLU A 398 50.51 -72.96 91.98
CA GLU A 398 51.25 -72.36 90.81
C GLU A 398 50.34 -71.63 89.73
N GLU A 399 50.97 -70.86 88.80
CA GLU A 399 50.74 -70.59 87.32
C GLU A 399 49.33 -70.50 86.61
N GLU A 400 49.14 -70.02 85.35
CA GLU A 400 50.00 -69.49 84.24
C GLU A 400 49.30 -68.42 83.33
N GLU A 401 49.91 -68.13 82.16
CA GLU A 401 49.65 -67.21 81.02
C GLU A 401 48.28 -67.34 80.26
N LYS A 402 47.91 -66.64 79.15
CA LYS A 402 48.69 -66.05 78.02
C LYS A 402 47.98 -64.94 77.20
N MET A 403 48.71 -64.44 76.20
CA MET A 403 48.49 -63.29 75.29
C MET A 403 47.39 -63.50 74.21
N GLU A 404 46.98 -62.41 73.55
CA GLU A 404 47.23 -62.21 72.09
C GLU A 404 47.08 -60.73 71.66
N GLU A 405 47.45 -60.42 70.40
CA GLU A 405 47.69 -59.10 69.79
C GLU A 405 47.15 -59.10 68.35
N GLU A 406 46.68 -57.97 67.79
CA GLU A 406 46.88 -57.64 66.35
C GLU A 406 46.34 -56.25 65.91
N ALA A 407 46.89 -55.76 64.79
CA ALA A 407 46.35 -54.70 63.94
C ALA A 407 46.92 -54.83 62.50
N PRO A 408 46.15 -54.56 61.43
CA PRO A 408 46.68 -54.51 60.05
C PRO A 408 46.46 -53.15 59.32
N ALA A 409 47.02 -53.01 58.12
CA ALA A 409 46.93 -51.83 57.25
C ALA A 409 47.04 -52.17 55.75
N ALA A 410 46.63 -51.23 54.88
CA ALA A 410 46.79 -51.21 53.41
C ALA A 410 46.03 -52.32 52.62
N GLU A 411 45.90 -52.37 51.28
CA GLU A 411 46.22 -51.49 50.11
C GLU A 411 44.88 -51.28 49.29
N ALA A 412 44.71 -50.81 48.03
CA ALA A 412 45.51 -50.26 46.91
C ALA A 412 44.59 -49.45 45.94
N GLU A 413 45.16 -48.63 45.03
CA GLU A 413 44.68 -48.24 43.65
C GLU A 413 43.27 -47.56 43.46
N GLU A 414 42.92 -46.89 42.35
CA GLU A 414 43.53 -46.68 41.00
C GLU A 414 43.22 -45.25 40.42
N GLU A 415 43.62 -44.94 39.17
CA GLU A 415 43.48 -43.62 38.50
C GLU A 415 42.37 -43.56 37.40
N GLU A 416 41.76 -42.38 37.19
CA GLU A 416 41.10 -41.84 35.96
C GLU A 416 40.65 -40.41 36.36
N GLU A 417 40.95 -39.27 35.71
CA GLU A 417 41.02 -38.82 34.30
C GLU A 417 39.66 -38.72 33.57
N GLU A 418 39.56 -37.74 32.65
CA GLU A 418 38.34 -37.23 31.97
C GLU A 418 37.28 -36.53 32.87
N THR A 419 36.56 -35.49 32.43
CA THR A 419 36.75 -34.58 31.28
C THR A 419 36.26 -33.17 31.66
N ALA A 420 36.83 -32.14 31.05
CA ALA A 420 36.34 -30.76 31.18
C ALA A 420 35.53 -30.34 29.94
N GLU A 421 34.20 -30.41 30.01
CA GLU A 421 33.33 -29.78 28.99
C GLU A 421 33.01 -28.31 29.34
N PRO A 422 32.89 -27.41 28.34
CA PRO A 422 32.85 -25.96 28.57
C PRO A 422 31.43 -25.43 28.84
N GLU A 423 31.33 -24.48 29.79
CA GLU A 423 30.12 -23.67 29.95
C GLU A 423 29.81 -22.86 28.66
N PRO A 424 28.56 -22.88 28.15
CA PRO A 424 28.20 -22.09 26.97
C PRO A 424 28.12 -20.59 27.33
N THR A 425 29.09 -19.82 26.83
CA THR A 425 29.24 -18.38 27.12
C THR A 425 27.94 -17.57 26.94
N PHE A 426 27.52 -16.86 27.99
CA PHE A 426 26.28 -16.08 28.02
C PHE A 426 26.34 -14.85 27.08
N LYS A 427 25.88 -15.01 25.83
CA LYS A 427 25.86 -13.92 24.84
C LYS A 427 24.74 -12.92 25.14
N ILE A 428 25.08 -11.89 25.92
CA ILE A 428 24.22 -10.71 26.13
C ILE A 428 24.04 -9.97 24.81
N HIS A 429 22.92 -10.22 24.13
CA HIS A 429 22.50 -9.39 23.01
C HIS A 429 22.20 -7.98 23.53
N LYS A 430 22.97 -6.98 23.07
CA LYS A 430 22.65 -5.57 23.30
C LYS A 430 21.26 -5.29 22.74
N LYS A 431 20.30 -5.03 23.63
CA LYS A 431 18.95 -4.59 23.28
C LYS A 431 19.08 -3.23 22.59
N ALA A 432 18.81 -3.19 21.28
CA ALA A 432 18.71 -1.92 20.56
C ALA A 432 17.57 -1.09 21.17
N ALA A 433 17.72 0.24 21.17
CA ALA A 433 16.65 1.13 21.59
C ALA A 433 15.45 1.00 20.62
N PRO A 434 14.20 1.22 21.08
CA PRO A 434 13.08 1.38 20.17
C PRO A 434 13.36 2.50 19.17
N VAL A 435 13.02 2.29 17.91
CA VAL A 435 13.03 3.35 16.91
C VAL A 435 11.79 4.21 17.14
N GLU A 436 11.98 5.50 17.43
CA GLU A 436 10.87 6.45 17.50
C GLU A 436 10.31 6.65 16.08
N LEU A 437 8.99 6.54 15.94
CA LEU A 437 8.28 6.66 14.67
C LEU A 437 8.02 8.14 14.38
N GLU A 438 8.93 8.78 13.64
CA GLU A 438 8.72 10.13 13.13
C GLU A 438 7.64 10.16 12.03
N ASP A 439 6.82 11.21 12.02
CA ASP A 439 5.72 11.39 11.07
C ASP A 439 6.24 11.55 9.63
N GLN A 440 5.72 10.73 8.71
CA GLN A 440 6.10 10.80 7.30
C GLN A 440 5.18 11.73 6.52
N THR A 441 5.73 12.86 6.08
CA THR A 441 5.06 13.79 5.16
C THR A 441 5.18 13.27 3.72
N MET A 442 4.05 12.93 3.10
CA MET A 442 3.99 12.40 1.74
C MET A 442 3.25 13.39 0.82
N THR A 443 3.86 13.70 -0.33
CA THR A 443 3.30 14.64 -1.31
C THR A 443 2.49 13.90 -2.37
N CYS A 444 1.23 14.27 -2.58
CA CYS A 444 0.36 13.65 -3.58
C CYS A 444 0.81 14.01 -5.01
N ARG A 445 1.15 12.99 -5.81
CA ARG A 445 1.71 13.16 -7.15
C ARG A 445 0.77 13.83 -8.17
N ASP A 446 -0.54 13.75 -7.94
CA ASP A 446 -1.56 14.22 -8.88
C ASP A 446 -2.16 15.59 -8.51
N CYS A 447 -1.91 16.10 -7.29
CA CYS A 447 -2.40 17.43 -6.85
C CYS A 447 -1.39 18.28 -6.06
N SER A 448 -0.16 17.79 -5.84
CA SER A 448 0.91 18.46 -5.09
C SER A 448 0.62 18.81 -3.62
N GLY A 449 -0.50 18.33 -3.06
CA GLY A 449 -0.82 18.50 -1.65
C GLY A 449 0.08 17.65 -0.74
N GLU A 450 0.50 18.22 0.38
CA GLU A 450 1.29 17.54 1.42
C GLU A 450 0.36 16.89 2.45
N PHE A 451 0.61 15.63 2.79
CA PHE A 451 -0.17 14.87 3.77
C PHE A 451 0.76 14.27 4.83
N ILE A 452 0.54 14.62 6.10
CA ILE A 452 1.26 14.04 7.24
C ILE A 452 0.57 12.73 7.63
N PHE A 453 1.31 11.62 7.66
CA PHE A 453 0.76 10.31 8.03
C PHE A 453 1.25 9.88 9.42
N THR A 454 0.45 10.18 10.44
CA THR A 454 0.70 9.83 11.85
C THR A 454 0.50 8.33 12.12
N VAL A 455 1.58 7.59 12.38
CA VAL A 455 1.53 6.13 12.57
C VAL A 455 1.20 5.77 14.02
N GLY A 456 -0.06 5.96 14.45
CA GLY A 456 -0.37 5.62 15.85
C GLY A 456 -1.74 5.91 16.46
N GLN A 457 -2.87 5.80 15.74
CA GLN A 457 -4.18 5.78 16.43
C GLN A 457 -5.23 4.89 15.75
N GLN A 458 -5.52 3.73 16.36
CA GLN A 458 -6.74 2.99 16.08
C GLN A 458 -7.89 3.66 16.86
N VAL A 459 -8.79 4.33 16.14
CA VAL A 459 -10.10 4.70 16.69
C VAL A 459 -11.00 3.47 16.55
N SER A 460 -11.44 2.92 17.67
CA SER A 460 -12.49 1.91 17.72
C SER A 460 -13.86 2.58 17.64
N GLU A 461 -14.64 2.21 16.64
CA GLU A 461 -16.11 2.43 16.59
C GLU A 461 -16.85 1.44 17.51
#